data_AF-A0A972Y1U2-F1
#
_entry.id   AF-A0A972Y1U2-F1
#
_cell.length_a   1.000
_cell.length_b   1.000
_cell.length_c   1.000
_cell.angle_alpha   90.00
_cell.angle_beta   90.00
_cell.angle_gamma   90.00
#
_symmetry.space_group_name_H-M   'P 1'
#
loop_
_entity.id
_entity.type
_entity.pdbx_description
1 polymer ?
#
loop_
_entity_poly.entity_id
_entity_poly.type
_entity_poly.pdbx_seq_one_letter_code
_entity_poly.pdbx_strand_id
1 'polypeptide(L)'
;MNKNRIIAMSFAILSVITLLYCTQEYHLGFSPDSISYRDAAQKIIEGDVITDRYGNIINRWPPIYSISIAGVSTLFNCGVLEGATYLNCILIFILFLLFNKSIIRFGISVSLQLILNLKLLFSYLFFQYLMYFFLKYPNESLYLQNRNYIITKRNYVVIEP
;
A
#
# COMPACT_ATOMS: atom_id res chain seq x y z
N MET A 1 -2.25 12.75 -29.70
CA MET A 1 -2.01 11.52 -28.91
C MET A 1 -3.10 10.51 -29.24
N ASN A 2 -2.79 9.22 -29.43
CA ASN A 2 -3.80 8.19 -29.76
C ASN A 2 -4.86 8.11 -28.63
N LYS A 3 -6.16 8.12 -28.99
CA LYS A 3 -7.29 8.10 -28.03
C LYS A 3 -7.15 6.98 -26.99
N ASN A 4 -6.70 5.79 -27.38
CA ASN A 4 -6.53 4.66 -26.47
C ASN A 4 -5.45 4.93 -25.40
N ARG A 5 -4.39 5.66 -25.76
CA ARG A 5 -3.31 6.02 -24.83
C ARG A 5 -3.76 7.11 -23.85
N ILE A 6 -4.59 8.06 -24.31
CA ILE A 6 -5.20 9.06 -23.43
C ILE A 6 -6.04 8.36 -22.37
N ILE A 7 -6.95 7.47 -22.78
CA ILE A 7 -7.81 6.70 -21.87
C ILE A 7 -6.98 5.90 -20.86
N ALA A 8 -5.95 5.20 -21.34
CA ALA A 8 -5.06 4.43 -20.49
C ALA A 8 -4.42 5.29 -19.38
N MET A 9 -3.89 6.46 -19.76
CA MET A 9 -3.26 7.38 -18.80
C MET A 9 -4.29 7.98 -17.84
N SER A 10 -5.46 8.38 -18.34
CA SER A 10 -6.54 8.93 -17.52
C SER A 10 -7.00 7.94 -16.45
N PHE A 11 -7.22 6.66 -16.80
CA PHE A 11 -7.62 5.65 -15.83
C PHE A 11 -6.50 5.25 -14.87
N ALA A 12 -5.24 5.23 -15.32
CA ALA A 12 -4.10 5.00 -14.43
C ALA A 12 -4.01 6.12 -13.37
N ILE A 13 -4.10 7.38 -13.77
CA ILE A 13 -4.13 8.53 -12.84
C ILE A 13 -5.35 8.47 -11.93
N LEU A 14 -6.55 8.21 -12.48
CA LEU A 14 -7.78 8.11 -11.72
C LEU A 14 -7.68 7.04 -10.63
N SER A 15 -7.07 5.88 -10.93
CA SER A 15 -6.89 4.81 -9.95
C SER A 15 -6.03 5.23 -8.75
N VAL A 16 -5.00 6.04 -8.98
CA VAL A 16 -4.14 6.60 -7.92
C VAL A 16 -4.91 7.61 -7.08
N ILE A 17 -5.65 8.51 -7.74
CA ILE A 17 -6.48 9.51 -7.04
C ILE A 17 -7.52 8.80 -6.16
N THR A 18 -8.19 7.78 -6.68
CA THR A 18 -9.15 6.98 -5.91
C THR A 18 -8.50 6.29 -4.73
N LEU A 19 -7.32 5.68 -4.91
CA LEU A 19 -6.58 5.05 -3.82
C LEU A 19 -6.26 6.06 -2.71
N LEU A 20 -5.62 7.18 -3.07
CA LEU A 20 -5.23 8.22 -2.11
C LEU A 20 -6.45 8.79 -1.37
N TYR A 21 -7.54 9.08 -2.08
CA TYR A 21 -8.78 9.57 -1.49
C TYR A 21 -9.39 8.56 -0.51
N CYS A 22 -9.44 7.29 -0.87
CA CYS A 22 -9.93 6.24 0.03
C CYS A 22 -9.03 6.01 1.24
N THR A 23 -7.72 6.24 1.11
CA THR A 23 -6.74 5.93 2.17
C THR A 23 -6.30 7.14 2.98
N GLN A 24 -6.85 8.33 2.72
CA GLN A 24 -6.41 9.58 3.34
C GLN A 24 -6.58 9.59 4.87
N GLU A 25 -7.63 8.96 5.40
CA GLU A 25 -7.93 8.99 6.85
C GLU A 25 -7.20 7.91 7.64
N TYR A 26 -7.06 6.70 7.07
CA TYR A 26 -6.58 5.52 7.79
C TYR A 26 -5.26 4.97 7.28
N HIS A 27 -4.71 5.52 6.19
CA HIS A 27 -3.54 4.97 5.46
C HIS A 27 -3.71 3.50 5.03
N LEU A 28 -2.83 3.03 4.14
CA LEU A 28 -2.78 1.62 3.77
C LEU A 28 -2.11 0.81 4.88
N GLY A 29 -2.88 0.09 5.70
CA GLY A 29 -2.27 -0.93 6.56
C GLY A 29 -2.93 -1.20 7.92
N PHE A 30 -4.01 -1.95 7.93
CA PHE A 30 -4.51 -2.68 9.10
C PHE A 30 -4.92 -4.11 8.77
N SER A 31 -4.18 -4.81 7.90
CA SER A 31 -4.27 -6.28 7.86
C SER A 31 -3.12 -6.87 8.69
N PRO A 32 -3.33 -8.01 9.38
CA PRO A 32 -2.26 -8.70 10.13
C PRO A 32 -1.02 -8.99 9.27
N ASP A 33 -1.23 -9.29 7.99
CA ASP A 33 -0.14 -9.52 7.04
C ASP A 33 0.58 -8.23 6.67
N SER A 34 -0.16 -7.12 6.47
CA SER A 34 0.41 -5.80 6.19
C SER A 34 1.23 -5.24 7.36
N ILE A 35 0.90 -5.58 8.62
CA ILE A 35 1.73 -5.23 9.79
C ILE A 35 3.09 -5.91 9.67
N SER A 36 3.09 -7.22 9.41
CA SER A 36 4.33 -8.00 9.30
C SER A 36 5.26 -7.46 8.20
N TYR A 37 4.71 -7.06 7.05
CA TYR A 37 5.52 -6.48 5.97
C TYR A 37 6.13 -5.12 6.33
N ARG A 38 5.42 -4.30 7.12
CA ARG A 38 5.89 -2.99 7.58
C ARG A 38 6.94 -3.12 8.66
N ASP A 39 6.76 -4.01 9.62
CA ASP A 39 7.76 -4.28 10.67
C ASP A 39 9.08 -4.74 10.02
N ALA A 40 9.00 -5.66 9.05
CA ALA A 40 10.16 -6.08 8.27
C ALA A 40 10.79 -4.92 7.48
N ALA A 41 9.99 -4.05 6.85
CA ALA A 41 10.50 -2.89 6.12
C ALA A 41 11.22 -1.89 7.05
N GLN A 42 10.66 -1.64 8.23
CA GLN A 42 11.27 -0.78 9.26
C GLN A 42 12.63 -1.34 9.69
N LYS A 43 12.70 -2.65 9.97
CA LYS A 43 13.96 -3.32 10.33
C LYS A 43 15.02 -3.26 9.23
N ILE A 44 14.61 -3.38 7.97
CA ILE A 44 15.50 -3.20 6.82
C ILE A 44 16.09 -1.78 6.78
N ILE A 45 15.27 -0.75 7.02
CA ILE A 45 15.72 0.66 7.05
C ILE A 45 16.68 0.90 8.23
N GLU A 46 16.41 0.30 9.39
CA GLU A 46 17.24 0.40 10.59
C GLU A 46 18.57 -0.36 10.48
N GLY A 47 18.74 -1.21 9.45
CA GLY A 47 19.91 -2.09 9.32
C GLY A 47 19.94 -3.20 10.37
N ASP A 48 18.78 -3.55 10.94
CA ASP A 48 18.63 -4.54 12.00
C ASP A 48 18.24 -5.92 11.43
N VAL A 49 18.33 -6.96 12.25
CA VAL A 49 17.87 -8.30 11.89
C VAL A 49 16.37 -8.26 11.60
N ILE A 50 15.93 -8.88 10.50
CA ILE A 50 14.52 -8.92 10.11
C ILE A 50 13.75 -9.87 11.06
N THR A 51 13.34 -9.34 12.20
CA THR A 51 12.54 -10.03 13.21
C THR A 51 11.17 -9.40 13.38
N ASP A 52 10.18 -10.18 13.82
CA ASP A 52 8.85 -9.68 14.15
C ASP A 52 8.89 -8.92 15.48
N ARG A 53 7.76 -8.33 15.85
CA ARG A 53 7.59 -7.63 17.14
C ARG A 53 7.79 -8.52 18.38
N TYR A 54 7.94 -9.83 18.21
CA TYR A 54 8.17 -10.81 19.26
C TYR A 54 9.63 -11.34 19.26
N GLY A 55 10.49 -10.81 18.38
CA GLY A 55 11.89 -11.23 18.25
C GLY A 55 12.09 -12.52 17.44
N ASN A 56 11.06 -13.05 16.80
CA ASN A 56 11.21 -14.20 15.90
C ASN A 56 11.70 -13.72 14.55
N ILE A 57 12.62 -14.47 13.91
CA ILE A 57 13.04 -14.17 12.54
C ILE A 57 11.82 -14.18 11.61
N ILE A 58 11.55 -13.07 10.92
CA ILE A 58 10.50 -13.00 9.90
C ILE A 58 11.00 -13.77 8.68
N ASN A 59 10.62 -15.04 8.61
CA ASN A 59 10.85 -15.88 7.44
C ASN A 59 9.66 -15.85 6.46
N ARG A 60 8.80 -14.82 6.53
CA ARG A 60 7.68 -14.68 5.59
C ARG A 60 8.21 -14.25 4.23
N TRP A 61 8.42 -15.26 3.39
CA TRP A 61 8.75 -15.11 1.97
C TRP A 61 7.49 -14.87 1.12
N PRO A 62 7.56 -14.01 0.09
CA PRO A 62 8.76 -13.32 -0.39
C PRO A 62 8.98 -11.94 0.27
N PRO A 63 10.24 -11.58 0.61
CA PRO A 63 10.58 -10.29 1.25
C PRO A 63 10.50 -9.10 0.29
N ILE A 64 10.22 -9.36 -1.00
CA ILE A 64 10.28 -8.35 -2.06
C ILE A 64 9.37 -7.16 -1.77
N TYR A 65 8.21 -7.38 -1.16
CA TYR A 65 7.28 -6.31 -0.82
C TYR A 65 7.82 -5.44 0.32
N SER A 66 8.36 -6.02 1.39
CA SER A 66 9.01 -5.28 2.48
C SER A 66 10.25 -4.52 2.02
N ILE A 67 11.08 -5.14 1.18
CA ILE A 67 12.24 -4.47 0.56
C ILE A 67 11.78 -3.30 -0.32
N SER A 68 10.70 -3.48 -1.08
CA SER A 68 10.15 -2.41 -1.92
C SER A 68 9.60 -1.27 -1.08
N ILE A 69 8.92 -1.56 0.04
CA ILE A 69 8.46 -0.52 0.97
C ILE A 69 9.66 0.24 1.54
N ALA A 70 10.68 -0.46 2.03
CA ALA A 70 11.90 0.15 2.55
C ALA A 70 12.60 1.03 1.49
N GLY A 71 12.69 0.54 0.25
CA GLY A 71 13.24 1.28 -0.88
C GLY A 71 12.45 2.54 -1.21
N VAL A 72 11.12 2.48 -1.19
CA VAL A 72 10.28 3.66 -1.44
C VAL A 72 10.36 4.64 -0.27
N SER A 73 10.29 4.18 0.98
CA SER A 73 10.44 5.03 2.17
C SER A 73 11.78 5.77 2.19
N THR A 74 12.87 5.09 1.85
CA THR A 74 14.20 5.70 1.76
C THR A 74 14.32 6.66 0.58
N LEU A 75 13.77 6.31 -0.59
CA LEU A 75 13.80 7.16 -1.79
C LEU A 75 13.04 8.48 -1.59
N PHE A 76 11.89 8.45 -0.92
CA PHE A 76 11.05 9.62 -0.66
C PHE A 76 11.29 10.27 0.70
N ASN A 77 12.25 9.75 1.49
CA ASN A 77 12.55 10.19 2.85
C ASN A 77 11.28 10.32 3.71
N CYS A 78 10.46 9.27 3.73
CA CYS A 78 9.19 9.22 4.44
C CYS A 78 9.09 7.98 5.34
N GLY A 79 8.09 7.95 6.21
CA GLY A 79 7.83 6.80 7.08
C GLY A 79 7.43 5.55 6.29
N VAL A 80 7.44 4.40 6.96
CA VAL A 80 7.07 3.11 6.36
C VAL A 80 5.60 3.07 5.93
N LEU A 81 4.73 3.82 6.61
CA LEU A 81 3.30 3.93 6.25
C LEU A 81 3.10 4.70 4.94
N GLU A 82 3.77 5.83 4.82
CA GLU A 82 3.75 6.67 3.62
C GLU A 82 4.43 5.95 2.46
N GLY A 83 5.58 5.32 2.69
CA GLY A 83 6.28 4.55 1.67
C GLY A 83 5.47 3.36 1.17
N ALA A 84 4.77 2.65 2.05
CA ALA A 84 3.81 1.61 1.63
C ALA A 84 2.67 2.20 0.80
N THR A 85 2.14 3.36 1.18
CA THR A 85 1.09 4.06 0.44
C THR A 85 1.57 4.44 -0.97
N TYR A 86 2.75 5.04 -1.09
CA TYR A 86 3.36 5.40 -2.36
C TYR A 86 3.66 4.18 -3.23
N LEU A 87 4.17 3.10 -2.65
CA LEU A 87 4.38 1.85 -3.37
C LEU A 87 3.08 1.32 -3.97
N ASN A 88 2.00 1.29 -3.19
CA ASN A 88 0.68 0.86 -3.68
C ASN A 88 0.12 1.79 -4.77
N CYS A 89 0.38 3.10 -4.69
CA CYS A 89 0.05 4.05 -5.76
C CYS A 89 0.83 3.73 -7.06
N ILE A 90 2.11 3.40 -6.94
CA ILE A 90 2.94 3.01 -8.10
C ILE A 90 2.42 1.70 -8.70
N LEU A 91 2.13 0.69 -7.87
CA LEU A 91 1.66 -0.61 -8.31
C LEU A 91 0.30 -0.53 -9.01
N ILE A 92 -0.65 0.23 -8.47
CA ILE A 92 -1.98 0.38 -9.07
C ILE A 92 -1.90 1.15 -10.40
N PHE A 93 -1.04 2.17 -10.47
CA PHE A 93 -0.78 2.91 -11.70
C PHE A 93 -0.21 1.98 -12.78
N ILE A 94 0.82 1.19 -12.44
CA ILE A 94 1.44 0.21 -13.35
C ILE A 94 0.42 -0.84 -13.78
N LEU A 95 -0.44 -1.33 -12.87
CA LEU A 95 -1.49 -2.29 -13.18
C LEU A 95 -2.41 -1.77 -14.29
N PHE A 96 -2.92 -0.55 -14.16
CA PHE A 96 -3.78 0.06 -15.17
C PHE A 96 -3.05 0.29 -16.51
N LEU A 97 -1.77 0.66 -16.47
CA LEU A 97 -0.96 0.79 -17.69
C LEU A 97 -0.76 -0.56 -18.40
N LEU A 98 -0.40 -1.61 -17.65
CA LEU A 98 -0.21 -2.95 -18.21
C LEU A 98 -1.52 -3.54 -18.75
N PHE A 99 -2.61 -3.36 -18.01
CA PHE A 99 -3.94 -3.77 -18.44
C PHE A 99 -4.33 -3.11 -19.77
N ASN A 100 -4.18 -1.79 -19.88
CA ASN A 100 -4.48 -1.07 -21.11
C ASN A 100 -3.50 -1.38 -22.25
N LYS A 101 -2.22 -1.65 -21.95
CA LYS A 101 -1.25 -2.11 -22.94
C LYS A 101 -1.69 -3.44 -23.57
N SER A 102 -2.22 -4.37 -22.76
CA SER A 102 -2.80 -5.61 -23.25
C SER A 102 -4.04 -5.36 -24.13
N ILE A 103 -4.97 -4.51 -23.69
CA ILE A 103 -6.16 -4.13 -24.48
C ILE A 103 -5.78 -3.57 -25.86
N ILE A 104 -4.82 -2.64 -25.90
CA ILE A 104 -4.34 -2.03 -27.15
C ILE A 104 -3.67 -3.07 -28.04
N ARG A 105 -2.89 -3.99 -27.46
CA ARG A 105 -2.22 -5.07 -28.21
C ARG A 105 -3.22 -6.01 -28.90
N PHE A 106 -4.36 -6.27 -28.27
CA PHE A 106 -5.44 -7.09 -28.86
C PHE A 106 -6.37 -6.30 -29.80
N GLY A 107 -6.09 -5.03 -30.08
CA GLY A 107 -6.89 -4.24 -31.02
C GLY A 107 -8.32 -3.97 -30.56
N ILE A 108 -8.56 -3.98 -29.25
CA ILE A 108 -9.89 -3.75 -28.68
C ILE A 108 -10.36 -2.31 -28.97
N SER A 109 -11.64 -2.15 -29.30
CA SER A 109 -12.25 -0.86 -29.60
C SER A 109 -12.25 0.09 -28.39
N VAL A 110 -12.21 1.40 -28.68
CA VAL A 110 -12.20 2.48 -27.67
C VAL A 110 -13.34 2.34 -26.66
N SER A 111 -14.56 2.08 -27.15
CA SER A 111 -15.75 1.96 -26.29
C SER A 111 -15.64 0.77 -25.34
N LEU A 112 -15.11 -0.36 -25.83
CA LEU A 112 -14.92 -1.54 -25.00
C LEU A 112 -13.78 -1.33 -23.99
N GLN A 113 -12.70 -0.64 -24.38
CA GLN A 113 -11.64 -0.23 -23.45
C GLN A 113 -12.20 0.59 -22.27
N LEU A 114 -13.09 1.54 -22.53
CA LEU A 114 -13.74 2.33 -21.47
C LEU A 114 -14.54 1.43 -20.51
N ILE A 115 -15.38 0.55 -21.05
CA ILE A 115 -16.19 -0.38 -20.25
C ILE A 115 -15.29 -1.29 -19.40
N LEU A 116 -14.21 -1.82 -19.96
CA LEU A 116 -13.28 -2.68 -19.25
C LEU A 116 -12.53 -1.95 -18.13
N ASN A 117 -12.11 -0.71 -18.36
CA ASN A 117 -11.48 0.10 -17.31
C ASN A 117 -12.45 0.43 -16.18
N LEU A 118 -13.70 0.79 -16.50
CA LEU A 118 -14.74 0.98 -15.49
C LEU A 118 -14.98 -0.30 -14.70
N LYS A 119 -15.06 -1.46 -15.37
CA LYS A 119 -15.20 -2.76 -14.69
C LYS A 119 -14.02 -3.06 -13.78
N LEU A 120 -12.79 -2.74 -14.17
CA LEU A 120 -11.61 -2.93 -13.33
C LEU A 120 -11.66 -2.00 -12.10
N LEU A 121 -11.95 -0.72 -12.32
CA LEU A 121 -12.02 0.30 -11.26
C LEU A 121 -13.13 0.02 -10.24
N PHE A 122 -14.27 -0.53 -10.66
CA PHE A 122 -15.37 -0.92 -9.79
C PHE A 122 -15.40 -2.42 -9.50
N SER A 123 -14.33 -3.15 -9.81
CA SER A 123 -14.29 -4.59 -9.55
C SER A 123 -14.27 -4.86 -8.06
N TYR A 124 -14.86 -5.98 -7.66
CA TYR A 124 -14.81 -6.46 -6.27
C TYR A 124 -13.37 -6.60 -5.76
N LEU A 125 -12.43 -7.02 -6.60
CA LEU A 125 -11.02 -7.16 -6.22
C LEU A 125 -10.35 -5.80 -5.99
N PHE A 126 -10.61 -4.82 -6.84
CA PHE A 126 -10.13 -3.45 -6.63
C PHE A 126 -10.74 -2.86 -5.36
N PHE A 127 -12.04 -3.08 -5.15
CA PHE A 127 -12.71 -2.65 -3.94
C PHE A 127 -12.17 -3.36 -2.71
N GLN A 128 -11.90 -4.67 -2.73
CA GLN A 128 -11.24 -5.37 -1.63
C GLN A 128 -9.84 -4.79 -1.36
N TYR A 129 -9.06 -4.51 -2.40
CA TYR A 129 -7.76 -3.85 -2.27
C TYR A 129 -7.87 -2.48 -1.58
N LEU A 130 -8.94 -1.73 -1.84
CA LEU A 130 -9.25 -0.47 -1.15
C LEU A 130 -9.86 -0.65 0.25
N MET A 131 -10.79 -1.59 0.42
CA MET A 131 -11.70 -1.74 1.57
C MET A 131 -11.30 -2.80 2.59
N TYR A 132 -10.24 -3.59 2.38
CA TYR A 132 -9.72 -4.49 3.43
C TYR A 132 -9.36 -3.73 4.73
N PHE A 133 -9.41 -2.39 4.72
CA PHE A 133 -9.12 -1.49 5.84
C PHE A 133 -10.33 -0.86 6.52
N PHE A 134 -11.51 -0.76 5.90
CA PHE A 134 -12.64 -0.02 6.47
C PHE A 134 -13.60 -0.87 7.32
N LEU A 135 -13.77 -2.15 7.01
CA LEU A 135 -14.85 -2.96 7.63
C LEU A 135 -14.42 -3.84 8.80
N LYS A 136 -13.12 -4.06 9.03
CA LYS A 136 -12.66 -5.03 10.04
C LYS A 136 -12.06 -4.42 11.31
N TYR A 137 -11.68 -3.13 11.32
CA TYR A 137 -10.84 -2.58 12.40
C TYR A 137 -11.13 -1.15 12.91
N PRO A 138 -12.36 -0.61 12.92
CA PRO A 138 -12.60 0.63 13.65
C PRO A 138 -12.22 0.52 15.15
N ASN A 139 -12.24 -0.69 15.73
CA ASN A 139 -11.94 -0.89 17.16
C ASN A 139 -10.48 -1.24 17.50
N GLU A 140 -9.70 -1.84 16.60
CA GLU A 140 -8.29 -2.17 16.92
C GLU A 140 -7.29 -1.07 16.58
N SER A 141 -7.59 -0.23 15.57
CA SER A 141 -6.72 0.90 15.22
C SER A 141 -6.59 1.90 16.37
N LEU A 142 -7.72 2.22 17.04
CA LEU A 142 -7.76 3.05 18.25
C LEU A 142 -7.05 2.41 19.45
N TYR A 143 -7.08 1.08 19.56
CA TYR A 143 -6.41 0.34 20.62
C TYR A 143 -4.88 0.31 20.42
N LEU A 144 -4.41 0.12 19.18
CA LEU A 144 -2.99 0.06 18.85
C LEU A 144 -2.31 1.43 18.88
N GLN A 145 -3.01 2.48 18.44
CA GLN A 145 -2.51 3.85 18.51
C GLN A 145 -2.35 4.32 19.97
N ASN A 146 -3.31 4.00 20.84
CA ASN A 146 -3.22 4.27 22.28
C ASN A 146 -2.13 3.43 22.97
N ARG A 147 -1.93 2.17 22.56
CA ARG A 147 -0.90 1.31 23.17
C ARG A 147 0.52 1.72 22.80
N ASN A 148 0.77 2.12 21.55
CA ASN A 148 2.07 2.64 21.15
C ASN A 148 2.41 3.92 21.91
N TYR A 149 1.45 4.84 22.08
CA TYR A 149 1.63 6.05 22.92
C TYR A 149 2.02 5.72 24.37
N ILE A 150 1.46 4.66 24.96
CA ILE A 150 1.78 4.21 26.32
C ILE A 150 3.18 3.57 26.39
N ILE A 151 3.60 2.81 25.37
CA ILE A 151 4.91 2.16 25.35
C ILE A 151 6.04 3.17 25.13
N THR A 152 5.87 4.16 24.25
CA THR A 152 6.86 5.25 24.12
C THR A 152 6.98 6.01 25.43
N LYS A 153 5.87 6.31 26.12
CA LYS A 153 5.92 6.98 27.43
C LYS A 153 6.64 6.15 28.50
N ARG A 154 6.52 4.82 28.50
CA ARG A 154 7.24 3.95 29.46
C ARG A 154 8.74 3.95 29.24
N ASN A 155 9.21 4.03 27.99
CA ASN A 155 10.64 4.03 27.69
C ASN A 155 11.33 5.35 28.02
N TYR A 156 10.59 6.45 28.18
CA TYR A 156 11.13 7.73 28.67
C TYR A 156 11.09 7.88 30.20
N VAL A 157 10.44 6.98 30.94
CA VAL A 157 10.34 7.04 32.42
C VAL A 157 11.41 6.19 33.11
N VAL A 158 12.28 5.51 32.36
CA VAL A 158 13.40 4.72 32.91
C VAL A 158 14.75 5.30 32.48
N ILE A 159 14.93 6.62 32.63
CA ILE A 159 16.26 7.24 32.72
C ILE A 159 16.17 8.44 33.66
N GLU A 160 16.23 8.21 34.96
CA GLU A 160 16.92 9.14 35.88
C GLU A 160 17.77 8.30 36.84
N PRO A 161 19.04 8.67 37.07
CA PRO A 161 20.02 7.92 37.88
C PRO A 161 19.69 7.92 39.38
#